data_AF-A0AAP9KIS8-F1
#
_entry.id   AF-A0AAP9KIS8-F1
#
_cell.length_a   1.000
_cell.length_b   1.000
_cell.length_c   1.000
_cell.angle_alpha   90.00
_cell.angle_beta   90.00
_cell.angle_gamma   90.00
#
_symmetry.space_group_name_H-M   'P 1'
#
loop_
_entity.id
_entity.type
_entity.pdbx_description
1 polymer ?
#
loop_
_entity_poly.entity_id
_entity_poly.type
_entity_poly.pdbx_seq_one_letter_code
_entity_poly.pdbx_strand_id
1 'polypeptide(L)'
;MKLPNSISPAFIEWLDRGGHKIELKKNVLIVKKQFSDGVKRSVIPFERHEIKEFYELDEYLSQRYELFLKQYFNNGKGFIQDLHLAMASKYRKAVMMNNLAKVA
;
A
#
# COMPACT_ATOMS: atom_id res chain seq x y z
N MET A 1 7.49 3.11 -13.25
CA MET A 1 8.33 3.68 -12.16
C MET A 1 8.58 2.59 -11.13
N LYS A 2 9.65 2.67 -10.33
CA LYS A 2 9.96 1.65 -9.31
C LYS A 2 9.58 2.12 -7.90
N LEU A 3 8.87 1.28 -7.16
CA LEU A 3 8.52 1.49 -5.75
C LEU A 3 9.53 0.77 -4.85
N PRO A 4 10.35 1.48 -4.05
CA PRO A 4 11.23 0.85 -3.07
C PRO A 4 10.42 0.13 -1.98
N ASN A 5 10.87 -1.06 -1.58
CA ASN A 5 10.21 -1.82 -0.53
C ASN A 5 10.22 -1.12 0.83
N SER A 6 11.23 -0.28 1.10
CA SER A 6 11.33 0.49 2.34
C SER A 6 10.21 1.50 2.55
N ILE A 7 9.58 1.98 1.47
CA ILE A 7 8.49 2.98 1.51
C ILE A 7 7.16 2.42 0.99
N SER A 8 7.16 1.19 0.47
CA SER A 8 5.95 0.55 -0.04
C SER A 8 4.83 0.47 0.99
N PRO A 9 5.05 0.16 2.29
CA PRO A 9 3.96 0.10 3.25
C PRO A 9 3.30 1.47 3.48
N ALA A 10 4.10 2.54 3.57
CA ALA A 10 3.57 3.90 3.67
C ALA A 10 2.77 4.31 2.44
N PHE A 11 3.26 3.97 1.25
CA PHE A 11 2.55 4.28 0.00
C PHE A 11 1.21 3.53 -0.09
N ILE A 12 1.17 2.25 0.26
CA ILE A 12 -0.08 1.47 0.27
C ILE A 12 -1.07 2.01 1.30
N GLU A 13 -0.63 2.35 2.51
CA GLU A 13 -1.48 2.99 3.52
C GLU A 13 -2.01 4.35 3.04
N TRP A 14 -1.18 5.14 2.36
CA TRP A 14 -1.59 6.41 1.78
C TRP A 14 -2.66 6.24 0.70
N LEU A 15 -2.53 5.21 -0.16
CA LEU A 15 -3.55 4.86 -1.14
C LEU A 15 -4.87 4.47 -0.47
N ASP A 16 -4.82 3.63 0.57
CA ASP A 16 -5.99 3.19 1.35
C ASP A 16 -6.74 4.38 1.97
N ARG A 17 -6.02 5.28 2.64
CA ARG A 17 -6.59 6.55 3.16
C ARG A 17 -7.12 7.47 2.07
N GLY A 18 -6.50 7.42 0.90
CA GLY A 18 -6.96 8.11 -0.31
C GLY A 18 -8.20 7.46 -0.96
N GLY A 19 -8.82 6.46 -0.33
CA GLY A 19 -10.04 5.80 -0.80
C GLY A 19 -9.79 4.74 -1.88
N HIS A 20 -8.56 4.24 -2.02
CA HIS A 20 -8.30 3.09 -2.87
C HIS A 20 -8.64 1.81 -2.11
N LYS A 21 -9.32 0.88 -2.78
CA LYS A 21 -9.51 -0.47 -2.28
C LYS A 21 -8.28 -1.31 -2.60
N ILE A 22 -7.65 -1.87 -1.57
CA ILE A 22 -6.48 -2.75 -1.69
C ILE A 22 -6.91 -4.21 -1.50
N GLU A 23 -6.63 -5.06 -2.48
CA GLU A 23 -6.94 -6.49 -2.44
C GLU A 23 -5.65 -7.32 -2.62
N LEU A 24 -5.34 -8.17 -1.64
CA LEU A 24 -4.23 -9.11 -1.74
C LEU A 24 -4.72 -10.45 -2.31
N LYS A 25 -4.16 -10.88 -3.43
CA LYS A 25 -4.30 -12.24 -3.97
C LYS A 25 -2.95 -12.94 -3.95
N LYS A 26 -2.94 -14.24 -4.31
CA LYS A 26 -1.81 -15.17 -4.10
C LYS A 26 -0.42 -14.52 -4.27
N ASN A 27 -0.15 -13.94 -5.44
CA ASN A 27 1.15 -13.35 -5.81
C ASN A 27 0.98 -11.93 -6.36
N VAL A 28 -0.07 -11.22 -5.94
CA VAL A 28 -0.44 -9.96 -6.54
C VAL A 28 -1.24 -9.06 -5.61
N LEU A 29 -0.86 -7.80 -5.55
CA LEU A 29 -1.61 -6.74 -4.87
C LEU A 29 -2.37 -5.94 -5.92
N ILE A 30 -3.69 -5.88 -5.77
CA ILE A 30 -4.59 -5.19 -6.69
C ILE A 30 -5.08 -3.92 -6.01
N VAL A 31 -4.89 -2.79 -6.68
CA VAL A 31 -5.36 -1.48 -6.24
C VAL A 31 -6.51 -1.05 -7.14
N LYS A 32 -7.65 -0.66 -6.56
CA LYS A 32 -8.81 -0.15 -7.31
C LYS A 32 -9.27 1.18 -6.73
N LYS A 33 -9.68 2.10 -7.59
CA LYS A 33 -10.41 3.31 -7.18
C LYS A 33 -11.48 3.68 -8.18
N GLN A 34 -12.68 3.93 -7.67
CA GLN A 34 -13.80 4.44 -8.44
C GLN A 34 -13.61 5.93 -8.68
N PHE A 35 -13.79 6.34 -9.93
CA PHE A 35 -13.88 7.72 -10.37
C PHE A 35 -15.22 7.93 -11.09
N SER A 36 -15.54 9.18 -11.41
CA SER A 36 -16.74 9.54 -12.16
C SER A 36 -16.76 8.96 -13.58
N ASP A 37 -15.57 8.77 -14.18
CA ASP A 37 -15.36 8.26 -15.53
C ASP A 37 -15.09 6.75 -15.60
N GLY A 38 -15.10 6.05 -14.45
CA GLY A 38 -14.93 4.60 -14.38
C GLY A 38 -14.04 4.13 -13.23
N VAL A 39 -13.55 2.90 -13.32
CA VAL A 39 -12.68 2.30 -12.30
C VAL A 39 -11.25 2.25 -12.80
N LYS A 40 -10.32 2.90 -12.09
CA LYS A 40 -8.89 2.67 -12.31
C LYS A 40 -8.49 1.44 -11.49
N ARG A 41 -7.86 0.47 -12.17
CA ARG A 41 -7.37 -0.76 -11.58
C ARG A 41 -5.90 -0.93 -11.93
N SER A 42 -5.10 -1.17 -10.91
CA SER A 42 -3.66 -1.37 -11.01
C SER A 42 -3.21 -2.59 -10.25
N VAL A 43 -2.04 -3.10 -10.65
CA VAL A 43 -1.55 -4.39 -10.22
C VAL A 43 -0.07 -4.32 -9.89
N ILE A 44 0.29 -4.72 -8.67
CA ILE A 44 1.68 -4.91 -8.24
C ILE A 44 1.93 -6.41 -8.05
N PRO A 45 2.67 -7.07 -8.97
CA PRO A 45 3.06 -8.46 -8.77
C PRO A 45 4.14 -8.56 -7.69
N PHE A 46 4.11 -9.63 -6.91
CA PHE A 46 5.15 -9.97 -5.94
C PHE A 46 5.31 -11.49 -5.83
N GLU A 47 6.48 -11.93 -5.39
CA GLU A 47 6.76 -13.34 -5.18
C GLU A 47 6.55 -13.69 -3.71
N ARG A 48 5.84 -14.79 -3.46
CA ARG A 48 5.63 -15.26 -2.08
C ARG A 48 6.98 -15.68 -1.50
N HIS A 49 7.25 -15.20 -0.29
CA HIS A 49 8.49 -15.46 0.46
C HIS A 49 9.75 -14.76 -0.07
N GLU A 50 9.62 -13.86 -1.05
CA GLU A 50 10.72 -13.02 -1.50
C GLU A 50 10.39 -11.55 -1.30
N ILE A 51 11.26 -10.85 -0.58
CA ILE A 51 11.18 -9.40 -0.43
C ILE A 51 12.08 -8.79 -1.50
N LYS A 52 11.46 -8.24 -2.54
CA LYS A 52 12.18 -7.51 -3.59
C LYS A 52 12.62 -6.15 -3.06
N GLU A 53 13.76 -5.65 -3.53
CA GLU A 53 14.20 -4.29 -3.21
C GLU A 53 13.25 -3.24 -3.82
N PHE A 54 12.75 -3.52 -5.03
CA PHE A 54 11.84 -2.67 -5.76
C PHE A 54 10.68 -3.46 -6.37
N TYR A 55 9.52 -2.81 -6.48
CA TYR A 55 8.36 -3.30 -7.21
C TYR A 55 8.08 -2.41 -8.42
N GLU A 56 7.74 -3.02 -9.55
CA GLU A 56 7.33 -2.29 -10.74
C GLU A 56 5.92 -1.73 -10.57
N LEU A 57 5.75 -0.44 -10.93
CA LEU A 57 4.47 0.24 -10.96
C LEU A 57 4.02 0.47 -12.40
N ASP A 58 2.75 0.18 -12.65
CA ASP A 58 2.08 0.60 -13.89
C ASP A 58 1.93 2.14 -13.97
N GLU A 59 1.40 2.62 -15.08
CA GLU A 59 1.27 4.05 -15.34
C GLU A 59 0.46 4.78 -14.27
N TYR A 60 -0.69 4.24 -13.88
CA TYR A 60 -1.57 4.86 -12.89
C TYR A 60 -0.90 4.93 -11.51
N LEU A 61 -0.29 3.84 -11.05
CA LEU A 61 0.41 3.84 -9.78
C LEU A 61 1.69 4.68 -9.82
N SER A 62 2.36 4.78 -10.96
CA SER A 62 3.51 5.69 -11.12
C SER A 62 3.07 7.15 -10.87
N GLN A 63 1.98 7.60 -11.49
CA GLN A 63 1.43 8.94 -11.25
C GLN A 63 1.03 9.17 -9.78
N ARG A 64 0.42 8.15 -9.14
CA ARG A 64 0.07 8.23 -7.71
C ARG A 64 1.30 8.26 -6.82
N TYR A 65 2.35 7.52 -7.17
CA TYR A 65 3.57 7.50 -6.41
C TYR A 65 4.32 8.84 -6.48
N GLU A 66 4.31 9.51 -7.64
CA GLU A 66 4.82 10.88 -7.73
C GLU A 66 4.07 11.87 -6.83
N LEU A 67 2.73 11.79 -6.79
CA LEU A 67 1.93 12.62 -5.89
C LEU A 67 2.25 12.36 -4.42
N PHE A 68 2.41 11.08 -4.06
CA PHE A 68 2.83 10.69 -2.72
C PHE A 68 4.21 11.24 -2.36
N LEU A 69 5.19 11.14 -3.28
CA LEU A 69 6.52 11.70 -3.06
C LEU A 69 6.48 13.22 -2.91
N LYS A 70 5.68 13.93 -3.71
CA LYS A 70 5.48 15.39 -3.55
C LYS A 70 4.93 15.71 -2.16
N GLN A 71 3.93 14.97 -1.68
CA GLN A 71 3.41 15.17 -0.32
C GLN A 71 4.45 14.84 0.75
N TYR A 72 5.26 13.81 0.55
CA TYR A 72 6.34 13.47 1.46
C TYR A 72 7.39 14.58 1.53
N PHE A 73 7.86 15.09 0.39
CA PHE A 73 8.85 16.17 0.35
C PHE A 73 8.31 17.46 0.97
N ASN A 74 7.01 17.74 0.82
CA ASN A 74 6.38 18.93 1.40
C ASN A 74 6.17 18.82 2.93
N ASN A 75 5.79 17.65 3.44
CA ASN A 75 5.42 17.46 4.85
C ASN A 75 6.53 16.85 5.71
N GLY A 76 7.61 16.35 5.10
CA GLY A 76 8.78 15.79 5.77
C GLY A 76 8.53 14.43 6.43
N LYS A 77 9.45 14.06 7.35
CA LYS A 77 9.53 12.71 7.94
C LYS A 77 8.31 12.30 8.76
N GLY A 78 7.63 13.24 9.42
CA GLY A 78 6.44 12.95 10.23
C GLY A 78 5.33 12.28 9.43
N PHE A 79 5.13 12.73 8.19
CA PHE A 79 4.12 12.15 7.28
C PHE A 79 4.31 10.65 7.05
N ILE A 80 5.55 10.20 6.77
CA ILE A 80 5.84 8.77 6.56
C ILE A 80 5.72 7.99 7.87
N GLN A 81 6.16 8.59 8.98
CA GLN A 81 6.08 7.95 10.28
C GLN A 81 4.63 7.66 10.68
N ASP A 82 3.71 8.60 10.46
CA ASP A 82 2.29 8.43 10.72
C ASP A 82 1.65 7.31 9.89
N LEU A 83 2.07 7.18 8.63
CA LEU A 83 1.62 6.11 7.73
C LEU A 83 2.15 4.75 8.20
N HIS A 84 3.43 4.67 8.56
CA HIS A 84 4.03 3.45 9.11
C HIS A 84 3.38 3.02 10.43
N LEU A 85 3.11 3.95 11.34
CA LEU A 85 2.46 3.67 12.62
C LEU A 85 1.05 3.11 12.44
N ALA A 86 0.27 3.68 11.52
CA ALA A 86 -1.06 3.17 11.22
C ALA A 86 -1.01 1.77 10.62
N MET A 87 -0.04 1.50 9.74
CA MET A 87 0.12 0.16 9.18
C MET A 87 0.52 -0.87 10.24
N ALA A 88 1.45 -0.53 11.12
CA ALA A 88 1.82 -1.40 12.24
C ALA A 88 0.64 -1.67 13.18
N SER A 89 -0.20 -0.67 13.43
CA SER A 89 -1.44 -0.81 14.23
C SER A 89 -2.43 -1.77 13.57
N LYS A 90 -2.68 -1.62 12.26
CA LYS A 90 -3.54 -2.55 11.49
C LYS A 90 -3.01 -3.98 11.53
N TYR A 91 -1.70 -4.19 11.38
CA TYR A 91 -1.08 -5.51 11.49
C TYR A 91 -1.29 -6.14 12.86
N ARG A 92 -1.02 -5.40 13.95
CA ARG A 92 -1.25 -5.91 15.32
C ARG A 92 -2.70 -6.33 15.54
N LYS A 93 -3.67 -5.53 15.09
CA LYS A 93 -5.10 -5.86 15.18
C LYS A 93 -5.43 -7.15 14.41
N ALA A 94 -4.90 -7.31 13.20
CA ALA A 94 -5.12 -8.50 12.39
C ALA A 94 -4.54 -9.78 13.05
N VAL A 95 -3.35 -9.68 13.64
CA VAL A 95 -2.73 -10.79 14.40
C VAL A 95 -3.58 -11.16 15.61
N MET A 96 -4.03 -10.18 16.39
CA MET A 96 -4.91 -10.42 17.54
C MET A 96 -6.21 -11.13 17.14
N MET A 97 -6.89 -10.66 16.08
CA MET A 97 -8.12 -11.28 15.57
C MET A 97 -7.89 -12.72 15.09
N ASN A 98 -6.79 -12.98 14.38
CA ASN A 98 -6.43 -14.34 13.96
C ASN A 98 -6.15 -15.27 15.14
N ASN A 99 -5.49 -14.75 16.19
CA ASN A 99 -5.22 -15.54 17.38
C ASN A 99 -6.52 -15.86 18.13
N LEU A 100 -7.45 -14.90 18.26
CA LEU A 100 -8.77 -15.11 18.84
C LEU A 100 -9.58 -16.16 18.07
N ALA A 101 -9.54 -16.10 16.73
CA ALA A 101 -10.24 -17.07 15.89
C ALA A 101 -9.67 -18.50 15.96
N LYS A 102 -8.43 -18.69 16.44
CA LYS A 102 -7.81 -20.01 16.63
C LYS A 102 -8.09 -20.62 18.00
N VAL A 103 -8.51 -19.82 18.97
CA VAL A 103 -8.84 -20.26 20.33
C VAL A 103 -10.35 -20.41 20.56
N ALA A 104 -11.17 -20.08 19.54
CA ALA A 104 -12.61 -20.33 19.48
C ALA A 104 -12.89 -21.64 18.74
#